data_AF-A0A975PJI0-F1
#
_entry.id   AF-A0A975PJI0-F1
#
_cell.length_a   1.000
_cell.length_b   1.000
_cell.length_c   1.000
_cell.angle_alpha   90.00
_cell.angle_beta   90.00
_cell.angle_gamma   90.00
#
_symmetry.space_group_name_H-M   'P 1'
#
loop_
_entity.id
_entity.type
_entity.pdbx_description
1 polymer ?
#
loop_
_entity_poly.entity_id
_entity_poly.type
_entity_poly.pdbx_seq_one_letter_code
_entity_poly.pdbx_strand_id
1 'polypeptide(L)'
;MKIIYIYKTNPYAAITAAYVHLKLNIPENPRNIQNNYSKEGYFYYLGLDEGLNEVYLLYISKNSYILKNLLNGFANIYDEEVVIIDLDNK
;
A
#
# COMPACT_ATOMS: atom_id res chain seq x y z
N MET A 1 16.60 5.49 -1.53
CA MET A 1 15.71 4.97 -0.49
C MET A 1 14.26 5.15 -0.90
N LYS A 2 13.51 4.05 -0.94
CA LYS A 2 12.08 4.02 -1.24
C LYS A 2 11.28 3.61 0.00
N ILE A 3 10.09 4.14 0.18
CA ILE A 3 9.23 3.86 1.33
C ILE A 3 7.95 3.21 0.81
N ILE A 4 7.59 2.07 1.39
CA ILE A 4 6.39 1.32 1.02
C ILE A 4 5.45 1.30 2.22
N TYR A 5 4.32 1.97 2.10
CA TYR A 5 3.26 1.98 3.11
C TYR A 5 2.27 0.85 2.85
N ILE A 6 2.02 0.02 3.86
CA ILE A 6 1.08 -1.10 3.81
C ILE A 6 -0.05 -0.87 4.81
N TYR A 7 -1.30 -1.00 4.35
CA TYR A 7 -2.51 -0.95 5.16
C TYR A 7 -3.31 -2.26 5.03
N LYS A 8 -4.03 -2.71 6.07
CA LYS A 8 -4.79 -3.99 6.03
C LYS A 8 -6.25 -3.90 6.46
N THR A 9 -6.56 -3.12 7.49
CA THR A 9 -7.79 -3.24 8.28
C THR A 9 -8.88 -2.31 7.81
N ASN A 10 -8.53 -1.12 7.31
CA ASN A 10 -9.51 -0.15 6.83
C ASN A 10 -9.15 0.36 5.42
N PRO A 11 -9.60 -0.32 4.36
CA PRO A 11 -9.38 0.10 2.97
C PRO A 11 -9.80 1.54 2.71
N TYR A 12 -10.93 1.98 3.27
CA TYR A 12 -11.42 3.35 3.09
C TYR A 12 -10.45 4.40 3.66
N ALA A 13 -10.00 4.18 4.90
CA ALA A 13 -9.04 5.07 5.55
C ALA A 13 -7.68 5.05 4.81
N ALA A 14 -7.24 3.88 4.35
CA ALA A 14 -6.01 3.72 3.57
C ALA A 14 -6.05 4.49 2.25
N ILE A 15 -7.12 4.32 1.47
CA ILE A 15 -7.34 5.03 0.19
C ILE A 15 -7.37 6.53 0.46
N THR A 16 -8.14 6.97 1.44
CA THR A 16 -8.28 8.41 1.76
C THR A 16 -6.94 9.00 2.18
N ALA A 17 -6.22 8.36 3.10
CA ALA A 17 -4.92 8.82 3.57
C ALA A 17 -3.88 8.90 2.44
N ALA A 18 -3.80 7.86 1.60
CA ALA A 18 -2.91 7.83 0.45
C ALA A 18 -3.23 8.97 -0.52
N TYR A 19 -4.50 9.14 -0.90
CA TYR A 19 -4.89 10.14 -1.90
C TYR A 19 -4.71 11.58 -1.39
N VAL A 20 -5.00 11.84 -0.11
CA VAL A 20 -4.75 13.15 0.51
C VAL A 20 -3.25 13.46 0.53
N HIS A 21 -2.42 12.50 0.95
CA HIS A 21 -0.96 12.70 1.03
C HIS A 21 -0.34 12.89 -0.35
N LEU A 22 -0.78 12.10 -1.34
CA LEU A 22 -0.33 12.16 -2.71
C LEU A 22 -0.97 13.32 -3.52
N LYS A 23 -1.85 14.12 -2.91
CA LYS A 23 -2.59 15.22 -3.57
C LYS A 23 -3.37 14.75 -4.81
N LEU A 24 -3.89 13.53 -4.77
CA LEU A 24 -4.69 12.93 -5.83
C LEU A 24 -6.18 13.25 -5.63
N ASN A 25 -6.93 13.23 -6.73
CA ASN A 25 -8.39 13.35 -6.68
C ASN A 25 -8.99 12.07 -6.07
N ILE A 26 -9.56 12.19 -4.87
CA ILE A 26 -10.23 11.09 -4.20
C ILE A 26 -11.42 10.65 -5.07
N PRO A 27 -11.55 9.35 -5.39
CA PRO A 27 -12.68 8.86 -6.17
C PRO A 27 -14.00 9.18 -5.47
N GLU A 28 -15.02 9.59 -6.24
CA GLU A 28 -16.30 10.08 -5.72
C GLU A 28 -17.02 9.06 -4.80
N ASN A 29 -16.75 7.76 -4.98
CA ASN A 29 -17.32 6.71 -4.14
C ASN A 29 -16.27 5.67 -3.67
N PRO A 30 -15.47 5.99 -2.64
CA PRO A 30 -14.42 5.10 -2.13
C PRO A 30 -14.97 3.83 -1.47
N ARG A 31 -16.25 3.82 -1.09
CA ARG A 31 -16.92 2.63 -0.54
C ARG A 31 -17.19 1.56 -1.59
N ASN A 32 -17.49 1.95 -2.84
CA ASN A 32 -17.63 0.98 -3.93
C ASN A 32 -16.30 0.33 -4.28
N ILE A 33 -15.22 1.09 -4.14
CA ILE A 33 -13.84 0.62 -4.32
C ILE A 33 -13.57 -0.47 -3.27
N GLN A 34 -13.88 -0.25 -1.98
CA GLN A 34 -13.70 -1.23 -0.89
C GLN A 34 -14.21 -2.64 -1.20
N ASN A 35 -15.38 -2.81 -1.84
CA ASN A 35 -15.92 -4.13 -2.13
C ASN A 35 -15.05 -4.95 -3.11
N ASN A 36 -14.30 -4.28 -3.99
CA ASN A 36 -13.36 -4.90 -4.92
C ASN A 36 -12.03 -5.30 -4.24
N TYR A 37 -11.73 -4.71 -3.09
CA TYR A 37 -10.55 -4.98 -2.27
C TYR A 37 -10.94 -5.85 -1.08
N SER A 38 -11.29 -7.11 -1.32
CA SER A 38 -11.70 -8.01 -0.24
C SER A 38 -11.07 -9.40 -0.33
N LYS A 39 -10.26 -9.66 -1.36
CA LYS A 39 -9.69 -10.99 -1.56
C LYS A 39 -8.44 -11.17 -0.71
N GLU A 40 -8.50 -12.12 0.23
CA GLU A 40 -7.37 -12.44 1.09
C GLU A 40 -6.13 -12.86 0.27
N GLY A 41 -4.96 -12.37 0.67
CA GLY A 41 -3.68 -12.62 0.01
C GLY A 41 -3.37 -11.68 -1.14
N TYR A 42 -4.31 -10.83 -1.57
CA TYR A 42 -4.08 -9.84 -2.61
C TYR A 42 -3.57 -8.53 -2.00
N PHE A 43 -2.58 -7.93 -2.68
CA PHE A 43 -2.22 -6.54 -2.49
C PHE A 43 -2.70 -5.73 -3.69
N TYR A 44 -2.91 -4.45 -3.45
CA TYR A 44 -3.44 -3.54 -4.42
C TYR A 44 -2.73 -2.22 -4.34
N TYR A 45 -2.34 -1.73 -5.51
CA TYR A 45 -1.66 -0.45 -5.66
C TYR A 45 -2.66 0.70 -5.49
N LEU A 46 -2.34 1.64 -4.60
CA LEU A 46 -3.14 2.84 -4.34
C LEU A 46 -2.58 4.07 -5.04
N GLY A 47 -1.26 4.18 -5.11
CA GLY A 47 -0.60 5.36 -5.65
C GLY A 47 0.90 5.39 -5.37
N LEU A 48 1.57 6.32 -6.06
CA LEU A 48 2.98 6.66 -5.91
C LEU A 48 3.12 8.19 -5.87
N ASP A 49 4.13 8.70 -5.18
CA ASP A 49 4.44 10.13 -5.16
C ASP A 49 5.13 10.58 -6.45
N GLU A 50 5.12 11.88 -6.72
CA GLU A 50 5.75 12.47 -7.92
C GLU A 50 7.24 12.13 -8.04
N GLY A 51 7.93 11.93 -6.90
CA GLY A 51 9.34 11.56 -6.86
C GLY A 51 9.63 10.07 -7.04
N LEU A 52 8.59 9.23 -7.19
CA LEU A 52 8.68 7.77 -7.23
C LEU A 52 9.37 7.17 -5.99
N ASN A 53 9.38 7.87 -4.86
CA ASN A 53 10.04 7.48 -3.62
C ASN A 53 9.10 6.83 -2.61
N GLU A 54 7.80 7.07 -2.69
CA GLU A 54 6.78 6.57 -1.78
C GLU A 54 5.74 5.76 -2.56
N VAL A 55 5.45 4.55 -2.09
CA VAL A 55 4.45 3.66 -2.70
C VAL A 55 3.42 3.26 -1.65
N TYR A 56 2.15 3.37 -2.02
CA TYR A 56 1.02 3.07 -1.14
C TYR A 56 0.33 1.79 -1.61
N LEU A 57 0.30 0.79 -0.72
CA LEU A 57 -0.32 -0.50 -0.97
C LEU A 57 -1.42 -0.79 0.06
N LEU A 58 -2.54 -1.30 -0.43
CA LEU A 58 -3.55 -1.95 0.38
C LEU A 58 -3.31 -3.46 0.32
N TYR A 59 -3.13 -4.11 1.47
CA TYR A 59 -2.88 -5.54 1.55
C TYR A 59 -3.80 -6.21 2.54
N ILE A 60 -4.61 -7.15 2.04
CA ILE A 60 -5.61 -7.82 2.87
C ILE A 60 -5.12 -9.23 3.15
N SER A 61 -4.42 -9.40 4.26
CA SER A 61 -4.11 -10.71 4.82
C SER A 61 -3.77 -10.60 6.29
N LYS A 62 -4.03 -11.68 7.02
CA LYS A 62 -3.55 -11.85 8.40
C LYS A 62 -2.03 -11.90 8.49
N ASN A 63 -1.34 -12.29 7.42
CA ASN A 63 0.11 -12.48 7.41
C ASN A 63 0.82 -11.61 6.37
N SER A 64 1.34 -10.44 6.80
CA SER A 64 2.16 -9.56 5.96
C SER A 64 3.56 -10.07 5.62
N TYR A 65 4.00 -11.19 6.22
CA TYR A 65 5.35 -11.70 6.02
C TYR A 65 5.64 -12.06 4.56
N ILE A 66 4.66 -12.66 3.87
CA ILE A 66 4.80 -13.05 2.46
C ILE A 66 4.99 -11.81 1.59
N LEU A 67 4.14 -10.79 1.75
CA LEU A 67 4.27 -9.53 1.01
C LEU A 67 5.60 -8.83 1.32
N LYS A 68 6.00 -8.76 2.59
CA LYS A 68 7.27 -8.14 2.99
C LYS A 68 8.47 -8.83 2.34
N ASN A 69 8.50 -10.16 2.34
CA ASN A 69 9.56 -10.92 1.68
C ASN A 69 9.58 -10.70 0.16
N LEU A 70 8.40 -10.64 -0.47
CA LEU A 70 8.29 -10.35 -1.90
C LEU A 70 8.88 -8.97 -2.23
N LEU A 71 8.49 -7.94 -1.47
CA LEU A 71 8.97 -6.56 -1.67
C LEU A 71 10.48 -6.44 -1.42
N ASN A 72 10.99 -7.08 -0.37
CA ASN A 72 12.43 -7.14 -0.11
C ASN A 72 13.18 -7.91 -1.22
N GLY A 73 12.59 -8.96 -1.77
CA GLY A 73 13.13 -9.68 -2.91
C GLY A 73 13.27 -8.79 -4.14
N PHE A 74 12.24 -7.99 -4.45
CA PHE A 74 12.33 -6.99 -5.53
C PHE A 74 13.38 -5.94 -5.25
N ALA A 75 13.42 -5.39 -4.04
CA ALA A 75 14.43 -4.41 -3.64
C ALA A 75 15.85 -4.92 -3.89
N ASN A 76 16.13 -6.17 -3.52
CA ASN A 76 17.43 -6.81 -3.76
C ASN A 76 17.73 -7.02 -5.25
N ILE A 77 16.73 -7.35 -6.07
CA ILE A 77 16.90 -7.54 -7.53
C ILE A 77 17.29 -6.22 -8.21
N TYR A 78 16.72 -5.11 -7.74
CA TYR A 78 16.92 -3.79 -8.32
C TYR A 78 18.01 -2.96 -7.61
N ASP A 79 18.71 -3.52 -6.62
CA ASP A 79 19.70 -2.83 -5.78
C ASP A 79 19.14 -1.54 -5.13
N GLU A 80 17.87 -1.61 -4.71
CA GLU A 80 17.15 -0.49 -4.12
C GLU A 80 17.01 -0.67 -2.61
N GLU A 81 17.30 0.40 -1.86
CA GLU A 81 17.04 0.43 -0.43
C GLU A 81 15.55 0.72 -0.18
N VAL A 82 14.83 -0.24 0.42
CA VAL A 82 13.40 -0.10 0.74
C VAL A 82 13.12 -0.12 2.24
N VAL A 83 12.23 0.75 2.69
CA VAL A 83 11.66 0.74 4.06
C VAL A 83 10.18 0.41 3.97
N ILE A 84 9.76 -0.70 4.59
CA ILE A 84 8.37 -1.14 4.59
C ILE A 84 7.70 -0.74 5.90
N ILE A 85 6.71 0.16 5.83
CA ILE A 85 5.96 0.67 6.98
C ILE A 85 4.56 0.03 7.01
N ASP A 86 4.30 -0.75 8.05
CA ASP A 86 2.99 -1.38 8.31
C ASP A 86 2.17 -0.48 9.22
N LEU A 87 1.15 0.17 8.67
CA LEU A 87 0.40 1.24 9.35
C LEU A 87 -0.71 0.73 10.27
N ASP A 88 -0.95 -0.57 10.27
CA ASP A 88 -1.99 -1.22 11.06
C ASP A 88 -1.50 -1.76 12.41
N ASN A 89 -0.18 -1.84 12.61
CA ASN A 89 0.44 -2.38 13.82
C ASN A 89 0.83 -1.27 14.82
N LYS A 90 0.07 -0.18 14.90
CA LYS A 90 0.28 0.85 15.93
C LYS A 90 -0.57 0.60 17.17
#